data_AF-A0A9D5V506-F1
#
_entry.id   AF-A0A9D5V506-F1
#
_cell.length_a   1.000
_cell.length_b   1.000
_cell.length_c   1.000
_cell.angle_alpha   90.00
_cell.angle_beta   90.00
_cell.angle_gamma   90.00
#
_symmetry.space_group_name_H-M   'P 1'
#
loop_
_entity.id
_entity.type
_entity.pdbx_description
1 polymer ?
#
loop_
_entity_poly.entity_id
_entity_poly.type
_entity_poly.pdbx_seq_one_letter_code
_entity_poly.pdbx_strand_id
1 'polypeptide(L)'
;MSYQDIGGVRHPSRPVVANVTDRQYRRIVVYQKRWLLDNPLINVLPNNPLLLPVKDFLARRFRKATGLFWILCIAQHQRTIPPNAPTNPMIGKLYLFDRKGWKGKVETAVRGMQDRLIDGNNNQEKNLEADPADIDGLCRRSADVCADFLMERDGTVTLQLPENGICVPTDVPDRVVAQLYFFLKDISHEHLHHTPTTDTLTELYPIGTKNGGDNTEDTNDNEWRYRTLARLLRKVFRYSREARPSSYDDAVGILAFAKTFRHISAKALREQGNEEEKISEILPQLQIDDLERSIQANKEARASRLQHVREHLDSIKTSLFFIVGTVIGCAGLIQVAKYEFVGVNISWFLIAITKFLLEYPVHFAGGLLFLYFLYANLTERISIGNKDYINNLSRLLAPLGNKWQAGIAFALVGAIQFFMYLLAFGK
;
A
#
# COMPACT_ATOMS: atom_id res chain seq x y z
N MET A 1 -8.80 18.43 -7.69
CA MET A 1 -8.89 17.31 -6.73
C MET A 1 -7.57 16.57 -6.78
N SER A 2 -7.03 16.18 -5.62
CA SER A 2 -5.80 15.37 -5.57
C SER A 2 -6.09 13.98 -6.14
N TYR A 3 -5.36 13.54 -7.17
CA TYR A 3 -5.47 12.17 -7.71
C TYR A 3 -5.07 11.08 -6.70
N GLN A 4 -4.60 11.45 -5.50
CA GLN A 4 -4.26 10.53 -4.40
C GLN A 4 -5.39 9.60 -3.99
N ASP A 5 -6.65 9.97 -4.25
CA ASP A 5 -7.78 9.12 -3.91
C ASP A 5 -8.04 8.05 -4.96
N ILE A 6 -7.67 8.20 -6.23
CA ILE A 6 -7.99 7.25 -7.32
C ILE A 6 -6.89 6.19 -7.44
N GLY A 7 -7.26 4.92 -7.58
CA GLY A 7 -6.30 3.80 -7.66
C GLY A 7 -5.78 3.30 -6.31
N GLY A 8 -6.24 3.89 -5.21
CA GLY A 8 -6.04 3.43 -3.84
C GLY A 8 -7.02 2.34 -3.40
N VAL A 9 -7.96 1.90 -4.26
CA VAL A 9 -8.86 0.76 -3.99
C VAL A 9 -8.00 -0.42 -3.60
N ARG A 10 -7.94 -0.70 -2.30
CA ARG A 10 -6.96 -1.63 -1.73
C ARG A 10 -7.08 -3.06 -2.25
N HIS A 11 -8.15 -3.40 -2.98
CA HIS A 11 -8.41 -4.75 -3.44
C HIS A 11 -9.32 -4.73 -4.68
N PRO A 12 -8.81 -4.44 -5.90
CA PRO A 12 -9.54 -4.85 -7.08
C PRO A 12 -9.70 -6.39 -7.04
N SER A 13 -10.70 -6.92 -7.74
CA SER A 13 -10.82 -8.39 -7.83
C SER A 13 -9.55 -9.02 -8.41
N ARG A 14 -9.26 -10.27 -8.10
CA ARG A 14 -8.14 -10.97 -8.75
C ARG A 14 -8.38 -10.94 -10.27
N PRO A 15 -7.42 -10.46 -11.07
CA PRO A 15 -7.58 -10.39 -12.52
C PRO A 15 -7.73 -11.81 -13.08
N VAL A 16 -8.61 -11.98 -14.07
CA VAL A 16 -8.75 -13.22 -14.82
C VAL A 16 -7.97 -13.05 -16.12
N VAL A 17 -6.87 -13.81 -16.24
CA VAL A 17 -5.84 -13.62 -17.26
C VAL A 17 -5.76 -14.86 -18.15
N ALA A 18 -5.72 -14.65 -19.46
CA ALA A 18 -5.17 -15.60 -20.42
C ALA A 18 -4.01 -14.94 -21.16
N ASN A 19 -2.86 -15.62 -21.21
CA ASN A 19 -1.65 -15.13 -21.86
C ASN A 19 -1.06 -16.27 -22.69
N VAL A 20 -0.88 -16.04 -23.98
CA VAL A 20 -0.36 -17.02 -24.94
C VAL A 20 0.75 -16.39 -25.73
N THR A 21 1.78 -17.19 -26.02
CA THR A 21 2.89 -16.77 -26.86
C THR A 21 2.96 -17.71 -28.06
N ASP A 22 2.84 -17.16 -29.26
CA ASP A 22 3.12 -17.88 -30.51
C ASP A 22 4.49 -17.47 -31.09
N ARG A 23 4.76 -17.84 -32.35
CA ARG A 23 6.02 -17.52 -33.03
C ARG A 23 6.20 -16.02 -33.28
N GLN A 24 5.12 -15.29 -33.54
CA GLN A 24 5.15 -13.89 -33.98
C GLN A 24 4.69 -12.91 -32.90
N TYR A 25 3.80 -13.31 -32.01
CA TYR A 25 3.12 -12.45 -31.05
C TYR A 25 2.97 -13.12 -29.68
N ARG A 26 3.03 -12.30 -28.64
CA ARG A 26 2.48 -12.60 -27.33
C ARG A 26 1.15 -11.87 -27.20
N ARG A 27 0.06 -12.60 -26.97
CA ARG A 27 -1.29 -12.07 -26.80
C ARG A 27 -1.71 -12.22 -25.36
N ILE A 28 -2.37 -11.19 -24.84
CA ILE A 28 -2.90 -11.17 -23.50
C ILE A 28 -4.35 -10.68 -23.51
N VAL A 29 -5.20 -11.41 -22.81
CA VAL A 29 -6.60 -11.06 -22.56
C VAL A 29 -6.80 -11.09 -21.06
N VAL A 30 -7.00 -9.92 -20.46
CA VAL A 30 -7.21 -9.77 -19.03
C VAL A 30 -8.49 -9.01 -18.79
N TYR A 31 -9.31 -9.45 -17.84
CA TYR A 31 -10.33 -8.57 -17.29
C TYR A 31 -10.31 -8.57 -15.77
N GLN A 32 -10.77 -7.46 -15.21
CA GLN A 32 -10.84 -7.27 -13.77
C GLN A 32 -12.06 -6.42 -13.42
N LYS A 33 -12.75 -6.81 -12.35
CA LYS A 33 -13.83 -6.04 -11.76
C LYS A 33 -13.26 -5.01 -10.79
N ARG A 34 -13.63 -3.74 -10.97
CA ARG A 34 -13.12 -2.58 -10.20
C ARG A 34 -14.22 -1.59 -9.84
N TRP A 35 -13.93 -0.75 -8.85
CA TRP A 35 -14.75 0.41 -8.56
C TRP A 35 -14.21 1.62 -9.31
N LEU A 36 -15.07 2.41 -9.98
CA LEU A 36 -14.64 3.61 -10.70
C LEU A 36 -14.23 4.74 -9.77
N LEU A 37 -14.87 4.81 -8.60
CA LEU A 37 -14.59 5.80 -7.58
C LEU A 37 -14.11 5.10 -6.31
N ASP A 38 -12.92 5.47 -5.90
CA ASP A 38 -12.36 5.17 -4.59
C ASP A 38 -13.10 6.02 -3.56
N ASN A 39 -14.28 5.56 -3.15
CA ASN A 39 -15.06 6.29 -2.17
C ASN A 39 -14.44 6.07 -0.78
N PRO A 40 -13.95 7.12 -0.10
CA PRO A 40 -13.35 6.97 1.22
C PRO A 40 -14.31 6.34 2.23
N LEU A 41 -15.62 6.63 2.16
CA LEU A 41 -16.64 5.98 3.00
C LEU A 41 -16.75 4.47 2.76
N ILE A 42 -16.55 4.02 1.51
CA ILE A 42 -16.53 2.58 1.16
C ILE A 42 -15.24 1.92 1.62
N ASN A 43 -14.13 2.67 1.64
CA ASN A 43 -12.82 2.21 2.09
C ASN A 43 -12.69 2.12 3.62
N VAL A 44 -13.54 2.80 4.40
CA VAL A 44 -13.58 2.63 5.87
C VAL A 44 -14.13 1.26 6.27
N LEU A 45 -15.09 0.73 5.51
CA LEU A 45 -15.67 -0.58 5.80
C LEU A 45 -14.70 -1.69 5.36
N PRO A 46 -14.36 -2.64 6.25
CA PRO A 46 -13.49 -3.77 5.89
C PRO A 46 -14.07 -4.51 4.68
N ASN A 47 -13.20 -5.05 3.83
CA ASN A 47 -13.59 -5.83 2.66
C ASN A 47 -14.08 -7.23 3.03
N ASN A 48 -15.16 -7.26 3.79
CA ASN A 48 -15.93 -8.45 4.03
C ASN A 48 -16.90 -8.63 2.84
N PRO A 49 -16.89 -9.78 2.13
CA PRO A 49 -17.86 -10.05 1.07
C PRO A 49 -19.32 -9.84 1.49
N LEU A 50 -19.62 -10.03 2.79
CA LEU A 50 -20.93 -9.80 3.38
C LEU A 50 -21.37 -8.32 3.36
N LEU A 51 -20.42 -7.39 3.30
CA LEU A 51 -20.71 -5.95 3.27
C LEU A 51 -20.80 -5.39 1.84
N LEU A 52 -20.49 -6.17 0.81
CA LEU A 52 -20.62 -5.74 -0.59
C LEU A 52 -22.04 -5.26 -0.96
N PRO A 53 -23.13 -5.94 -0.57
CA PRO A 53 -24.48 -5.46 -0.84
C PRO A 53 -24.78 -4.10 -0.19
N VAL A 54 -24.23 -3.86 1.01
CA VAL A 54 -24.37 -2.60 1.74
C VAL A 54 -23.57 -1.49 1.03
N LYS A 55 -22.33 -1.78 0.62
CA LYS A 55 -21.50 -0.84 -0.17
C LYS A 55 -22.19 -0.46 -1.49
N ASP A 56 -22.71 -1.44 -2.21
CA ASP A 56 -23.50 -1.24 -3.45
C ASP A 56 -24.75 -0.39 -3.20
N PHE A 57 -25.50 -0.69 -2.13
CA PHE A 57 -26.70 0.05 -1.76
C PHE A 57 -26.38 1.52 -1.44
N LEU A 58 -25.36 1.77 -0.61
CA LEU A 58 -24.94 3.13 -0.26
C LEU A 58 -24.45 3.90 -1.50
N ALA A 59 -23.65 3.28 -2.36
CA ALA A 59 -23.18 3.90 -3.61
C ALA A 59 -24.35 4.32 -4.52
N ARG A 60 -25.33 3.43 -4.71
CA ARG A 60 -26.54 3.71 -5.50
C ARG A 60 -27.40 4.79 -4.87
N ARG A 61 -27.63 4.71 -3.55
CA ARG A 61 -28.53 5.62 -2.82
C ARG A 61 -28.01 7.05 -2.79
N PHE A 62 -26.70 7.23 -2.66
CA PHE A 62 -26.08 8.55 -2.49
C PHE A 62 -25.57 9.19 -3.78
N ARG A 63 -25.24 8.41 -4.84
CA ARG A 63 -24.64 8.99 -6.07
C ARG A 63 -25.28 8.57 -7.40
N LYS A 64 -26.34 7.75 -7.42
CA LYS A 64 -27.02 7.26 -8.64
C LYS A 64 -26.12 6.53 -9.67
N ALA A 65 -24.82 6.41 -9.43
CA ALA A 65 -23.89 5.63 -10.25
C ALA A 65 -23.71 4.24 -9.64
N THR A 66 -23.87 3.19 -10.43
CA THR A 66 -23.32 1.88 -10.08
C THR A 66 -21.81 2.02 -10.12
N GLY A 67 -21.17 2.16 -8.96
CA GLY A 67 -19.73 2.43 -8.89
C GLY A 67 -18.84 1.27 -9.35
N LEU A 68 -19.40 0.16 -9.83
CA LEU A 68 -18.73 -1.10 -10.09
C LEU A 68 -18.73 -1.43 -11.58
N PHE A 69 -17.53 -1.62 -12.12
CA PHE A 69 -17.27 -1.77 -13.55
C PHE A 69 -16.35 -2.96 -13.81
N TRP A 70 -16.32 -3.38 -15.07
CA TRP A 70 -15.40 -4.38 -15.58
C TRP A 70 -14.48 -3.71 -16.59
N ILE A 71 -13.18 -3.85 -16.37
CA ILE A 71 -12.17 -3.38 -17.30
C ILE A 71 -11.59 -4.61 -18.00
N LEU A 72 -11.65 -4.62 -19.32
CA LEU A 72 -11.08 -5.63 -20.20
C LEU A 72 -9.89 -5.04 -20.95
N CYS A 73 -8.81 -5.78 -21.02
CA CYS A 73 -7.65 -5.51 -21.85
C CYS A 73 -7.46 -6.65 -22.84
N ILE A 74 -7.36 -6.27 -24.11
CA ILE A 74 -6.94 -7.14 -25.20
C ILE A 74 -5.70 -6.50 -25.78
N ALA A 75 -4.55 -7.16 -25.62
CA ALA A 75 -3.28 -6.59 -26.07
C ALA A 75 -2.39 -7.64 -26.69
N GLN A 76 -1.46 -7.14 -27.49
CA GLN A 76 -0.45 -7.95 -28.15
C GLN A 76 0.90 -7.26 -28.16
N HIS A 77 1.94 -8.08 -28.20
CA HIS A 77 3.32 -7.67 -28.32
C HIS A 77 3.94 -8.53 -29.41
N GLN A 78 4.54 -7.90 -30.43
CA GLN A 78 5.27 -8.67 -31.45
C GLN A 78 6.47 -9.34 -30.78
N ARG A 79 6.95 -10.50 -31.23
CA ARG A 79 8.10 -11.17 -30.62
C ARG A 79 9.39 -10.80 -31.35
N THR A 80 9.32 -10.71 -32.67
CA THR A 80 10.41 -10.29 -33.53
C THR A 80 10.39 -8.79 -33.69
N ILE A 81 11.41 -8.13 -33.13
CA ILE A 81 11.63 -6.69 -33.30
C ILE A 81 12.22 -6.50 -34.70
N PRO A 82 11.64 -5.64 -35.56
CA PRO A 82 12.32 -5.23 -36.78
C PRO A 82 13.71 -4.67 -36.43
N PRO A 83 14.77 -4.95 -37.20
CA PRO A 83 16.14 -4.55 -36.86
C PRO A 83 16.34 -3.05 -36.61
N ASN A 84 15.40 -2.21 -37.08
CA ASN A 84 15.45 -0.75 -36.93
C ASN A 84 14.41 -0.18 -35.94
N ALA A 85 13.63 -1.02 -35.25
CA ALA A 85 12.65 -0.53 -34.27
C ALA A 85 13.33 -0.35 -32.89
N PRO A 86 13.32 0.86 -32.30
CA PRO A 86 14.04 1.16 -31.06
C PRO A 86 13.48 0.41 -29.85
N THR A 87 12.18 0.17 -29.85
CA THR A 87 11.47 -0.59 -28.82
C THR A 87 10.38 -1.44 -29.44
N ASN A 88 9.94 -2.44 -28.69
CA ASN A 88 8.83 -3.30 -29.07
C ASN A 88 7.75 -3.13 -28.01
N PRO A 89 6.84 -2.16 -28.20
CA PRO A 89 5.82 -1.86 -27.21
C PRO A 89 4.77 -2.98 -27.15
N MET A 90 4.03 -3.00 -26.05
CA MET A 90 2.75 -3.70 -25.98
C MET A 90 1.66 -2.75 -26.43
N ILE A 91 0.90 -3.16 -27.45
CA ILE A 91 -0.18 -2.35 -28.02
C ILE A 91 -1.48 -3.11 -27.79
N GLY A 92 -2.52 -2.40 -27.38
CA GLY A 92 -3.81 -3.03 -27.14
C GLY A 92 -4.95 -2.04 -26.98
N LYS A 93 -6.08 -2.60 -26.57
CA LYS A 93 -7.32 -1.88 -26.31
C LYS A 93 -7.80 -2.17 -24.91
N LEU A 94 -8.32 -1.14 -24.25
CA LEU A 94 -9.02 -1.20 -22.99
C LEU A 94 -10.49 -0.91 -23.21
N TYR A 95 -11.34 -1.67 -22.54
CA TYR A 95 -12.78 -1.47 -22.56
C TYR A 95 -13.30 -1.41 -21.12
N LEU A 96 -14.09 -0.38 -20.83
CA LEU A 96 -14.80 -0.22 -19.57
C LEU A 96 -16.27 -0.58 -19.80
N PHE A 97 -16.80 -1.49 -18.99
CA PHE A 97 -18.20 -1.90 -19.03
C PHE A 97 -18.86 -1.69 -17.68
N ASP A 98 -20.09 -1.19 -17.70
CA ASP A 98 -21.04 -1.36 -16.62
C ASP A 98 -21.47 -2.83 -16.49
N ARG A 99 -22.32 -3.11 -15.51
CA ARG A 99 -22.80 -4.48 -15.29
C ARG A 99 -23.63 -5.02 -16.46
N LYS A 100 -24.40 -4.17 -17.14
CA LYS A 100 -25.32 -4.59 -18.21
C LYS A 100 -24.54 -4.89 -19.49
N GLY A 101 -23.59 -4.04 -19.85
CA GLY A 101 -22.71 -4.22 -21.01
C GLY A 101 -21.78 -5.41 -20.86
N TRP A 102 -21.29 -5.69 -19.65
CA TRP A 102 -20.42 -6.84 -19.40
C TRP A 102 -21.18 -8.18 -19.43
N LYS A 103 -22.33 -8.26 -18.75
CA LYS A 103 -23.03 -9.54 -18.53
C LYS A 103 -23.68 -10.07 -19.82
N GLY A 104 -23.63 -11.39 -20.00
CA GLY A 104 -24.22 -12.07 -21.15
C GLY A 104 -23.22 -12.27 -22.28
N LYS A 105 -23.42 -11.61 -23.42
CA LYS A 105 -22.67 -11.88 -24.65
C LYS A 105 -21.18 -11.57 -24.52
N VAL A 106 -20.81 -10.41 -23.95
CA VAL A 106 -19.40 -9.99 -23.81
C VAL A 106 -18.64 -10.95 -22.89
N GLU A 107 -19.13 -11.21 -21.67
CA GLU A 107 -18.47 -12.14 -20.75
C GLU A 107 -18.29 -13.54 -21.36
N THR A 108 -19.31 -14.05 -22.06
CA THR A 108 -19.25 -15.37 -22.71
C THR A 108 -18.23 -15.39 -23.84
N ALA A 109 -18.20 -14.35 -24.69
CA ALA A 109 -17.25 -14.24 -25.78
C ALA A 109 -15.80 -14.09 -25.28
N VAL A 110 -15.57 -13.28 -24.25
CA VAL A 110 -14.24 -13.10 -23.64
C VAL A 110 -13.76 -14.40 -23.01
N ARG A 111 -14.60 -15.12 -22.26
CA ARG A 111 -14.24 -16.43 -21.69
C ARG A 111 -13.93 -17.44 -22.78
N GLY A 112 -14.78 -17.55 -23.81
CA GLY A 112 -14.52 -18.42 -24.95
C GLY A 112 -13.21 -18.08 -25.68
N MET A 113 -12.86 -16.79 -25.77
CA MET A 113 -11.55 -16.38 -26.30
C MET A 113 -10.39 -16.80 -25.38
N GLN A 114 -10.53 -16.63 -24.06
CA GLN A 114 -9.52 -17.06 -23.09
C GLN A 114 -9.32 -18.58 -23.12
N ASP A 115 -10.40 -19.36 -23.18
CA ASP A 115 -10.35 -20.82 -23.27
C ASP A 115 -9.65 -21.26 -24.56
N ARG A 116 -10.02 -20.67 -25.71
CA ARG A 116 -9.33 -20.93 -27.00
C ARG A 116 -7.85 -20.57 -26.98
N LEU A 117 -7.49 -19.47 -26.31
CA LEU A 117 -6.09 -19.08 -26.15
C LEU A 117 -5.33 -20.15 -25.34
N ILE A 118 -5.89 -20.58 -24.21
CA ILE A 118 -5.27 -21.60 -23.35
C ILE A 118 -5.16 -22.95 -24.08
N ASP A 119 -6.21 -23.38 -24.77
CA ASP A 119 -6.26 -24.65 -25.50
C ASP A 119 -5.37 -24.66 -26.74
N GLY A 120 -5.30 -23.52 -27.45
CA GLY A 120 -4.50 -23.35 -28.67
C GLY A 120 -3.00 -23.49 -28.44
N ASN A 121 -2.52 -23.37 -27.21
CA ASN A 121 -1.14 -23.67 -26.85
C ASN A 121 -0.78 -25.16 -27.06
N ASN A 122 -1.78 -26.06 -27.07
CA ASN A 122 -1.58 -27.49 -27.21
C ASN A 122 -1.75 -28.02 -28.65
N ASN A 123 -2.48 -27.29 -29.52
CA ASN A 123 -2.76 -27.71 -30.89
C ASN A 123 -2.42 -26.57 -31.89
N GLN A 124 -1.34 -26.77 -32.64
CA GLN A 124 -0.68 -25.84 -33.57
C GLN A 124 -1.60 -24.91 -34.40
N GLU A 125 -1.25 -23.61 -34.37
CA GLU A 125 -1.46 -22.48 -35.32
C GLU A 125 -2.86 -22.24 -35.95
N LYS A 126 -3.67 -23.24 -36.26
CA LYS A 126 -4.91 -23.08 -37.05
C LYS A 126 -6.12 -22.51 -36.30
N ASN A 127 -6.12 -22.49 -34.97
CA ASN A 127 -7.28 -22.03 -34.17
C ASN A 127 -7.17 -20.59 -33.65
N LEU A 128 -6.03 -19.92 -33.84
CA LEU A 128 -5.80 -18.55 -33.35
C LEU A 128 -6.29 -17.46 -34.31
N GLU A 129 -6.69 -17.83 -35.53
CA GLU A 129 -7.32 -16.91 -36.50
C GLU A 129 -8.82 -16.68 -36.23
N ALA A 130 -9.40 -17.31 -35.20
CA ALA A 130 -10.76 -17.00 -34.77
C ALA A 130 -10.86 -15.51 -34.41
N ASP A 131 -11.60 -14.77 -35.24
CA ASP A 131 -11.36 -13.37 -35.58
C ASP A 131 -11.37 -12.41 -34.37
N PRO A 132 -10.21 -11.87 -33.95
CA PRO A 132 -10.14 -10.80 -32.96
C PRO A 132 -11.02 -9.59 -33.31
N ALA A 133 -11.31 -9.38 -34.61
CA ALA A 133 -12.18 -8.31 -35.07
C ALA A 133 -13.64 -8.48 -34.62
N ASP A 134 -14.13 -9.72 -34.47
CA ASP A 134 -15.50 -9.96 -34.02
C ASP A 134 -15.68 -9.57 -32.55
N ILE A 135 -14.68 -9.87 -31.71
CA ILE A 135 -14.68 -9.49 -30.30
C ILE A 135 -14.46 -7.99 -30.13
N ASP A 136 -13.54 -7.37 -30.87
CA ASP A 136 -13.37 -5.90 -30.84
C ASP A 136 -14.70 -5.20 -31.18
N GLY A 137 -15.36 -5.63 -32.26
CA GLY A 137 -16.66 -5.11 -32.66
C GLY A 137 -17.74 -5.28 -31.58
N LEU A 138 -17.82 -6.46 -30.96
CA LEU A 138 -18.76 -6.73 -29.87
C LEU A 138 -18.48 -5.85 -28.64
N CYS A 139 -17.20 -5.72 -28.26
CA CYS A 139 -16.76 -4.92 -27.13
C CYS A 139 -17.05 -3.44 -27.37
N ARG A 140 -16.71 -2.88 -28.53
CA ARG A 140 -16.99 -1.47 -28.88
C ARG A 140 -18.47 -1.11 -28.83
N ARG A 141 -19.36 -2.03 -29.22
CA ARG A 141 -20.82 -1.80 -29.17
C ARG A 141 -21.40 -1.88 -27.77
N SER A 142 -20.70 -2.52 -26.84
CA SER A 142 -21.24 -2.84 -25.50
C SER A 142 -20.52 -2.09 -24.37
N ALA A 143 -19.32 -1.56 -24.63
CA ALA A 143 -18.51 -0.81 -23.68
C ALA A 143 -18.99 0.63 -23.55
N ASP A 144 -18.91 1.16 -22.34
CA ASP A 144 -19.17 2.59 -22.07
C ASP A 144 -17.99 3.46 -22.52
N VAL A 145 -16.77 2.92 -22.41
CA VAL A 145 -15.53 3.57 -22.85
C VAL A 145 -14.61 2.54 -23.51
N CYS A 146 -14.01 2.96 -24.62
CA CYS A 146 -12.92 2.26 -25.29
C CYS A 146 -11.69 3.17 -25.30
N ALA A 147 -10.51 2.64 -25.03
CA ALA A 147 -9.24 3.37 -25.16
C ALA A 147 -8.20 2.48 -25.83
N ASP A 148 -7.48 3.03 -26.80
CA ASP A 148 -6.28 2.41 -27.32
C ASP A 148 -5.12 2.70 -26.37
N PHE A 149 -4.22 1.75 -26.18
CA PHE A 149 -3.04 1.97 -25.35
C PHE A 149 -1.77 1.45 -26.01
N LEU A 150 -0.68 2.14 -25.68
CA LEU A 150 0.68 1.76 -26.00
C LEU A 150 1.48 1.78 -24.71
N MET A 151 2.09 0.65 -24.36
CA MET A 151 2.94 0.51 -23.19
C MET A 151 4.36 0.14 -23.62
N GLU A 152 5.30 1.01 -23.33
CA GLU A 152 6.71 0.79 -23.59
C GLU A 152 7.37 -0.08 -22.52
N ARG A 153 8.55 -0.63 -22.84
CA ARG A 153 9.31 -1.48 -21.90
C ARG A 153 9.88 -0.71 -20.72
N ASP A 154 10.02 0.60 -20.84
CA ASP A 154 10.43 1.47 -19.75
C ASP A 154 9.28 1.84 -18.79
N GLY A 155 8.06 1.35 -19.07
CA GLY A 155 6.87 1.60 -18.27
C GLY A 155 6.08 2.84 -18.67
N THR A 156 6.49 3.57 -19.72
CA THR A 156 5.71 4.66 -20.30
C THR A 156 4.42 4.11 -20.90
N VAL A 157 3.28 4.71 -20.52
CA VAL A 157 1.95 4.31 -21.02
C VAL A 157 1.28 5.51 -21.66
N THR A 158 0.90 5.35 -22.92
CA THR A 158 0.06 6.31 -23.65
C THR A 158 -1.34 5.73 -23.78
N LEU A 159 -2.35 6.51 -23.39
CA LEU A 159 -3.76 6.19 -23.53
C LEU A 159 -4.39 7.14 -24.53
N GLN A 160 -5.01 6.60 -25.57
CA GLN A 160 -5.72 7.35 -26.59
C GLN A 160 -7.20 6.99 -26.55
N LEU A 161 -8.02 7.99 -26.24
CA LEU A 161 -9.47 7.86 -26.33
C LEU A 161 -9.91 8.19 -27.77
N PRO A 162 -10.71 7.33 -28.43
CA PRO A 162 -11.27 7.64 -29.75
C PRO A 162 -12.30 8.76 -29.65
N GLU A 163 -12.28 9.69 -30.59
CA GLU A 163 -13.14 10.90 -30.63
C GLU A 163 -14.64 10.57 -30.51
N ASN A 164 -15.06 9.44 -31.09
CA ASN A 164 -16.46 9.01 -31.14
C ASN A 164 -16.81 7.92 -30.10
N GLY A 165 -15.90 7.58 -29.18
CA GLY A 165 -16.03 6.37 -28.34
C GLY A 165 -16.34 6.60 -26.87
N ILE A 166 -16.74 7.81 -26.48
CA ILE A 166 -17.10 8.12 -25.10
C ILE A 166 -18.58 8.49 -25.05
N CYS A 167 -19.42 7.56 -24.59
CA CYS A 167 -20.80 7.88 -24.19
C CYS A 167 -20.89 8.42 -22.75
N VAL A 168 -19.75 8.74 -22.14
CA VAL A 168 -19.66 9.23 -20.76
C VAL A 168 -19.74 10.77 -20.74
N PRO A 169 -20.47 11.36 -19.78
CA PRO A 169 -20.51 12.80 -19.58
C PRO A 169 -19.11 13.44 -19.52
N THR A 170 -18.99 14.65 -20.10
CA THR A 170 -17.74 15.40 -20.32
C THR A 170 -16.95 15.76 -19.06
N ASP A 171 -17.52 15.56 -17.87
CA ASP A 171 -16.91 15.83 -16.55
C ASP A 171 -16.27 14.60 -15.88
N VAL A 172 -16.36 13.42 -16.50
CA VAL A 172 -15.80 12.14 -16.00
C VAL A 172 -14.55 11.60 -16.73
N PRO A 173 -14.06 12.12 -17.89
CA PRO A 173 -12.96 11.49 -18.64
C PRO A 173 -11.71 11.21 -17.79
N ASP A 174 -11.21 12.19 -17.05
CA ASP A 174 -9.96 12.06 -16.28
C ASP A 174 -10.00 10.89 -15.28
N ARG A 175 -11.15 10.67 -14.64
CA ARG A 175 -11.31 9.58 -13.67
C ARG A 175 -11.38 8.22 -14.34
N VAL A 176 -12.04 8.14 -15.49
CA VAL A 176 -12.07 6.90 -16.28
C VAL A 176 -10.66 6.57 -16.77
N VAL A 177 -9.96 7.53 -17.37
CA VAL A 177 -8.58 7.32 -17.86
C VAL A 177 -7.66 6.93 -16.70
N ALA A 178 -7.80 7.56 -15.53
CA ALA A 178 -7.06 7.17 -14.34
C ALA A 178 -7.34 5.71 -13.95
N GLN A 179 -8.59 5.27 -13.92
CA GLN A 179 -8.92 3.88 -13.60
C GLN A 179 -8.41 2.88 -14.65
N LEU A 180 -8.44 3.26 -15.93
CA LEU A 180 -7.86 2.48 -17.01
C LEU A 180 -6.33 2.33 -16.85
N TYR A 181 -5.64 3.43 -16.55
CA TYR A 181 -4.21 3.43 -16.24
C TYR A 181 -3.87 2.60 -15.02
N PHE A 182 -4.58 2.79 -13.90
CA PHE A 182 -4.36 1.98 -12.70
C PHE A 182 -4.64 0.51 -12.97
N PHE A 183 -5.57 0.18 -13.87
CA PHE A 183 -5.83 -1.21 -14.23
C PHE A 183 -4.65 -1.78 -14.99
N LEU A 184 -4.12 -1.06 -15.98
CA LEU A 184 -2.90 -1.45 -16.68
C LEU A 184 -1.74 -1.67 -15.71
N LYS A 185 -1.55 -0.73 -14.78
CA LYS A 185 -0.53 -0.81 -13.74
C LYS A 185 -0.71 -2.07 -12.89
N ASP A 186 -1.93 -2.35 -12.42
CA ASP A 186 -2.20 -3.51 -11.54
C ASP A 186 -1.97 -4.86 -12.23
N ILE A 187 -2.14 -4.94 -13.56
CA ILE A 187 -1.89 -6.17 -14.33
C ILE A 187 -0.45 -6.29 -14.83
N SER A 188 0.33 -5.21 -14.84
CA SER A 188 1.71 -5.18 -15.33
C SER A 188 2.77 -5.14 -14.23
N HIS A 189 2.40 -4.71 -13.02
CA HIS A 189 3.31 -4.53 -11.89
C HIS A 189 3.05 -5.56 -10.79
N GLU A 190 4.06 -6.36 -10.45
CA GLU A 190 4.07 -7.12 -9.20
C GLU A 190 4.75 -6.31 -8.10
N HIS A 191 4.03 -6.10 -7.00
CA HIS A 191 4.56 -5.40 -5.82
C HIS A 191 5.56 -6.29 -5.05
N LEU A 192 6.78 -6.43 -5.57
CA LEU A 192 7.82 -7.24 -4.91
C LEU A 192 8.48 -6.52 -3.74
N HIS A 193 8.61 -5.19 -3.80
CA HIS A 193 9.49 -4.43 -2.89
C HIS A 193 8.80 -3.32 -2.10
N HIS A 194 7.50 -3.09 -2.28
CA HIS A 194 6.76 -2.10 -1.51
C HIS A 194 5.30 -2.48 -1.35
N THR A 195 4.61 -1.85 -0.40
CA THR A 195 3.17 -2.07 -0.24
C THR A 195 2.41 -1.47 -1.44
N PRO A 196 1.27 -2.03 -1.86
CA PRO A 196 0.43 -1.44 -2.91
C PRO A 196 -0.01 0.01 -2.61
N THR A 197 0.00 0.40 -1.33
CA THR A 197 -0.47 1.72 -0.89
C THR A 197 0.48 2.87 -1.21
N THR A 198 1.76 2.59 -1.46
CA THR A 198 2.73 3.63 -1.83
C THR A 198 2.63 4.02 -3.30
N ASP A 199 1.88 3.24 -4.08
CA ASP A 199 1.88 3.17 -5.55
C ASP A 199 0.88 4.13 -6.24
N THR A 200 0.32 5.08 -5.49
CA THR A 200 -0.59 6.15 -5.98
C THR A 200 0.17 7.43 -6.37
N LEU A 201 1.45 7.29 -6.72
CA LEU A 201 2.33 8.43 -6.99
C LEU A 201 2.29 8.95 -8.43
N THR A 202 1.74 8.15 -9.33
CA THR A 202 1.71 8.47 -10.74
C THR A 202 0.49 9.31 -11.07
N GLU A 203 0.73 10.46 -11.70
CA GLU A 203 -0.33 11.31 -12.23
C GLU A 203 -0.43 11.11 -13.73
N LEU A 204 -1.65 11.19 -14.23
CA LEU A 204 -1.90 11.26 -15.67
C LEU A 204 -1.77 12.69 -16.14
N TYR A 205 -1.08 12.86 -17.26
CA TYR A 205 -0.91 14.15 -17.89
C TYR A 205 -1.64 14.14 -19.23
N PRO A 206 -2.58 15.07 -19.45
CA PRO A 206 -3.23 15.20 -20.75
C PRO A 206 -2.21 15.70 -21.76
N ILE A 207 -2.00 14.91 -22.82
CA ILE A 207 -1.24 15.36 -23.99
C ILE A 207 -2.24 16.13 -24.85
N GLY A 208 -2.11 17.45 -24.88
CA GLY A 208 -3.08 18.30 -25.57
C GLY A 208 -3.03 18.09 -27.08
N THR A 209 -4.04 17.44 -27.66
CA THR A 209 -4.46 17.75 -29.02
C THR A 209 -5.26 19.05 -28.96
N LYS A 210 -4.57 20.20 -29.03
CA LYS A 210 -5.26 21.49 -29.20
C LYS A 210 -5.97 21.45 -30.55
N ASN A 211 -7.27 21.16 -30.51
CA ASN A 211 -8.17 21.40 -31.63
C ASN A 211 -8.15 22.91 -31.95
N GLY A 212 -7.55 23.26 -33.08
CA GLY A 212 -7.81 24.52 -33.78
C GLY A 212 -6.94 25.71 -33.38
N GLY A 213 -5.86 25.91 -34.13
CA GLY A 213 -5.51 27.23 -34.67
C GLY A 213 -4.73 28.20 -33.80
N ASP A 214 -4.68 28.03 -32.47
CA ASP A 214 -3.88 28.92 -31.63
C ASP A 214 -2.51 28.29 -31.33
N ASN A 215 -1.49 28.76 -32.06
CA ASN A 215 -0.05 28.48 -31.90
C ASN A 215 0.51 28.94 -30.54
N THR A 216 -0.33 29.15 -29.53
CA THR A 216 0.07 29.62 -28.22
C THR A 216 0.44 28.43 -27.34
N GLU A 217 1.71 28.05 -27.42
CA GLU A 217 2.49 27.35 -26.39
C GLU A 217 1.97 25.97 -25.96
N ASP A 218 2.72 24.96 -26.40
CA ASP A 218 3.29 23.92 -25.54
C ASP A 218 2.48 23.60 -24.28
N THR A 219 1.65 22.55 -24.32
CA THR A 219 1.63 21.63 -23.18
C THR A 219 3.04 21.07 -23.07
N ASN A 220 3.90 21.82 -22.39
CA ASN A 220 5.35 21.68 -22.41
C ASN A 220 5.67 20.32 -21.79
N ASP A 221 6.10 19.35 -22.61
CA ASP A 221 6.51 17.99 -22.19
C ASP A 221 7.48 18.06 -20.99
N ASN A 222 8.20 19.17 -20.89
CA ASN A 222 9.12 19.50 -19.81
C ASN A 222 8.43 19.73 -18.45
N GLU A 223 7.27 20.39 -18.43
CA GLU A 223 6.62 20.80 -17.19
C GLU A 223 6.10 19.61 -16.39
N TRP A 224 5.46 18.64 -17.05
CA TRP A 224 4.94 17.48 -16.34
C TRP A 224 6.07 16.59 -15.81
N ARG A 225 7.16 16.46 -16.56
CA ARG A 225 8.37 15.73 -16.12
C ARG A 225 8.95 16.36 -14.88
N TYR A 226 9.15 17.68 -14.90
CA TYR A 226 9.62 18.43 -13.73
C TYR A 226 8.68 18.27 -12.53
N ARG A 227 7.36 18.49 -12.72
CA ARG A 227 6.36 18.39 -11.65
C ARG A 227 6.30 16.98 -11.04
N THR A 228 6.42 15.94 -11.87
CA THR A 228 6.45 14.54 -11.41
C THR A 228 7.68 14.27 -10.57
N LEU A 229 8.87 14.60 -11.09
CA LEU A 229 10.14 14.43 -10.37
C LEU A 229 10.14 15.20 -9.04
N ALA A 230 9.70 16.45 -9.05
CA ALA A 230 9.60 17.28 -7.84
C ALA A 230 8.65 16.68 -6.80
N ARG A 231 7.51 16.09 -7.21
CA ARG A 231 6.58 15.42 -6.30
C ARG A 231 7.16 14.15 -5.69
N LEU A 232 7.83 13.32 -6.50
CA LEU A 232 8.53 12.13 -6.01
C LEU A 232 9.54 12.52 -4.93
N LEU A 233 10.39 13.51 -5.22
CA LEU A 233 11.41 13.99 -4.29
C LEU A 233 10.82 14.62 -3.02
N ARG A 234 9.74 15.41 -3.13
CA ARG A 234 9.03 15.92 -1.95
C ARG A 234 8.52 14.79 -1.05
N LYS A 235 8.04 13.68 -1.65
CA LYS A 235 7.60 12.51 -0.89
C LYS A 235 8.78 11.76 -0.25
N VAL A 236 9.91 11.65 -0.94
CA VAL A 236 11.17 11.15 -0.35
C VAL A 236 11.56 11.98 0.87
N PHE A 237 11.61 13.31 0.74
CA PHE A 237 11.95 14.20 1.86
C PHE A 237 10.95 14.12 3.01
N ARG A 238 9.66 13.95 2.70
CA ARG A 238 8.64 13.76 3.75
C ARG A 238 8.89 12.48 4.52
N TYR A 239 9.10 11.36 3.83
CA TYR A 239 9.31 10.07 4.48
C TYR A 239 10.66 9.95 5.18
N SER A 240 11.72 10.55 4.65
CA SER A 240 13.04 10.56 5.30
C SER A 240 13.05 11.34 6.62
N ARG A 241 12.13 12.31 6.77
CA ARG A 241 11.90 13.05 8.02
C ARG A 241 10.99 12.33 9.00
N GLU A 242 10.19 11.37 8.54
CA GLU A 242 9.29 10.61 9.42
C GLU A 242 10.08 9.70 10.36
N ALA A 243 9.59 9.59 11.60
CA ALA A 243 10.32 8.87 12.63
C ALA A 243 10.24 7.34 12.56
N ARG A 244 9.46 6.80 11.61
CA ARG A 244 9.15 5.37 11.54
C ARG A 244 10.20 4.64 10.71
N PRO A 245 10.73 3.48 11.17
CA PRO A 245 11.69 2.69 10.41
C PRO A 245 11.22 2.35 8.99
N SER A 246 9.96 1.95 8.84
CA SER A 246 9.36 1.64 7.53
C SER A 246 9.31 2.83 6.57
N SER A 247 9.23 4.06 7.09
CA SER A 247 9.24 5.26 6.25
C SER A 247 10.59 5.46 5.55
N TYR A 248 11.70 4.98 6.13
CA TYR A 248 12.99 5.01 5.44
C TYR A 248 13.03 4.06 4.24
N ASP A 249 12.46 2.86 4.38
CA ASP A 249 12.33 1.91 3.27
C ASP A 249 11.45 2.47 2.15
N ASP A 250 10.31 3.07 2.52
CA ASP A 250 9.43 3.76 1.57
C ASP A 250 10.16 4.94 0.87
N ALA A 251 10.98 5.71 1.61
CA ALA A 251 11.76 6.81 1.05
C ALA A 251 12.79 6.31 0.03
N VAL A 252 13.54 5.25 0.32
CA VAL A 252 14.50 4.63 -0.60
C VAL A 252 13.80 4.08 -1.83
N GLY A 253 12.67 3.38 -1.66
CA GLY A 253 11.87 2.86 -2.77
C GLY A 253 11.41 3.98 -3.72
N ILE A 254 10.87 5.07 -3.18
CA ILE A 254 10.43 6.22 -3.98
C ILE A 254 11.62 6.96 -4.62
N LEU A 255 12.77 6.99 -3.95
CA LEU A 255 13.99 7.56 -4.51
C LEU A 255 14.46 6.76 -5.73
N ALA A 256 14.38 5.43 -5.69
CA ALA A 256 14.67 4.57 -6.84
C ALA A 256 13.73 4.87 -8.01
N PHE A 257 12.42 5.05 -7.76
CA PHE A 257 11.48 5.50 -8.79
C PHE A 257 11.86 6.87 -9.37
N ALA A 258 12.27 7.82 -8.53
CA ALA A 258 12.71 9.14 -8.99
C ALA A 258 13.97 9.06 -9.87
N LYS A 259 14.93 8.19 -9.54
CA LYS A 259 16.13 7.91 -10.35
C LYS A 259 15.74 7.38 -11.73
N THR A 260 14.92 6.33 -11.76
CA THR A 260 14.45 5.70 -13.00
C THR A 260 13.65 6.68 -13.86
N PHE A 261 12.73 7.43 -13.25
CA PHE A 261 11.93 8.44 -13.94
C PHE A 261 12.79 9.53 -14.59
N ARG A 262 13.80 10.05 -13.86
CA ARG A 262 14.75 11.02 -14.40
C ARG A 262 15.54 10.42 -15.57
N HIS A 263 16.00 9.18 -15.46
CA HIS A 263 16.74 8.50 -16.52
C HIS A 263 15.91 8.35 -17.80
N ILE A 264 14.68 7.83 -17.69
CA ILE A 264 13.74 7.68 -18.81
C ILE A 264 13.42 9.04 -19.43
N SER A 265 13.12 10.04 -18.60
CA SER A 265 12.80 11.39 -19.07
C SER A 265 13.98 12.06 -19.78
N ALA A 266 15.20 11.93 -19.24
CA ALA A 266 16.40 12.47 -19.89
C ALA A 266 16.65 11.79 -21.23
N LYS A 267 16.48 10.46 -21.31
CA LYS A 267 16.59 9.72 -22.58
C LYS A 267 15.59 10.22 -23.62
N ALA A 268 14.30 10.35 -23.25
CA ALA A 268 13.27 10.84 -24.15
C ALA A 268 13.56 12.27 -24.64
N LEU A 269 14.04 13.16 -23.78
CA LEU A 269 14.43 14.52 -24.17
C LEU A 269 15.63 14.54 -25.13
N ARG A 270 16.61 13.64 -24.97
CA ARG A 270 17.72 13.49 -25.92
C ARG A 270 17.26 13.01 -27.29
N GLU A 271 16.32 12.05 -27.32
CA GLU A 271 15.73 11.53 -28.55
C GLU A 271 14.91 12.61 -29.29
N GLN A 272 14.37 13.59 -28.57
CA GLN A 272 13.75 14.81 -29.13
C GLN A 272 14.77 15.86 -29.60
N GLY A 273 16.07 15.60 -29.48
CA GLY A 273 17.15 16.52 -29.89
C GLY A 273 17.46 17.64 -28.90
N ASN A 274 17.02 17.54 -27.63
CA ASN A 274 17.42 18.52 -26.61
C ASN A 274 18.87 18.29 -26.16
N GLU A 275 19.64 19.37 -26.02
CA GLU A 275 21.01 19.35 -25.50
C GLU A 275 21.05 19.08 -23.98
N GLU A 276 22.20 18.59 -23.47
CA GLU A 276 22.34 18.20 -22.06
C GLU A 276 22.17 19.38 -21.07
N GLU A 277 22.50 20.60 -21.50
CA GLU A 277 22.27 21.83 -20.71
C GLU A 277 20.76 22.05 -20.49
N LYS A 278 19.98 22.04 -21.56
CA LYS A 278 18.51 22.17 -21.51
C LYS A 278 17.87 21.03 -20.71
N ILE A 279 18.36 19.80 -20.84
CA ILE A 279 17.89 18.66 -20.04
C ILE A 279 18.14 18.91 -18.55
N SER A 280 19.28 19.48 -18.19
CA SER A 280 19.63 19.78 -16.80
C SER A 280 18.80 20.92 -16.21
N GLU A 281 18.34 21.86 -17.03
CA GLU A 281 17.37 22.89 -16.64
C GLU A 281 15.99 22.29 -16.34
N ILE A 282 15.52 21.37 -17.19
CA ILE A 282 14.21 20.72 -17.05
C ILE A 282 14.20 19.69 -15.91
N LEU A 283 15.25 18.88 -15.84
CA LEU A 283 15.42 17.79 -14.89
C LEU A 283 16.59 18.11 -13.96
N PRO A 284 16.35 18.82 -12.84
CA PRO A 284 17.42 19.31 -12.00
C PRO A 284 18.37 18.18 -11.59
N GLN A 285 19.67 18.44 -11.71
CA GLN A 285 20.70 17.53 -11.25
C GLN A 285 20.74 17.51 -9.73
N LEU A 286 19.88 16.70 -9.11
CA LEU A 286 20.03 16.41 -7.69
C LEU A 286 21.15 15.39 -7.48
N GLN A 287 21.90 15.56 -6.41
CA GLN A 287 22.83 14.56 -5.87
C GLN A 287 22.02 13.41 -5.23
N ILE A 288 21.36 12.63 -6.08
CA ILE A 288 20.43 11.58 -5.62
C ILE A 288 21.17 10.51 -4.81
N ASP A 289 22.43 10.23 -5.15
CA ASP A 289 23.26 9.26 -4.43
C ASP A 289 23.62 9.73 -3.02
N ASP A 290 23.88 11.03 -2.84
CA ASP A 290 24.16 11.59 -1.51
C ASP A 290 22.89 11.63 -0.65
N LEU A 291 21.73 11.89 -1.27
CA LEU A 291 20.44 11.78 -0.59
C LEU A 291 20.16 10.34 -0.14
N GLU A 292 20.43 9.35 -0.99
CA GLU A 292 20.27 7.93 -0.63
C GLU A 292 21.17 7.54 0.54
N ARG A 293 22.45 7.91 0.49
CA ARG A 293 23.41 7.69 1.60
C ARG A 293 22.95 8.36 2.88
N SER A 294 22.41 9.58 2.80
CA SER A 294 21.87 10.29 3.96
C SER A 294 20.66 9.59 4.56
N ILE A 295 19.74 9.08 3.73
CA ILE A 295 18.57 8.33 4.18
C ILE A 295 19.00 7.03 4.88
N GLN A 296 19.96 6.31 4.28
CA GLN A 296 20.48 5.05 4.81
C GLN A 296 21.24 5.26 6.13
N ALA A 297 22.10 6.28 6.21
CA ALA A 297 22.79 6.64 7.45
C ALA A 297 21.81 7.00 8.58
N ASN A 298 20.74 7.74 8.26
CA ASN A 298 19.68 8.04 9.22
C ASN A 298 18.92 6.78 9.67
N LYS A 299 18.61 5.86 8.74
CA LYS A 299 17.99 4.57 9.05
C LYS A 299 18.85 3.75 10.00
N GLU A 300 20.15 3.63 9.72
CA GLU A 300 21.11 2.89 10.55
C GLU A 300 21.30 3.54 11.93
N ALA A 301 21.46 4.87 12.00
CA ALA A 301 21.56 5.60 13.25
C ALA A 301 20.32 5.38 14.13
N ARG A 302 19.12 5.36 13.53
CA ARG A 302 17.89 5.04 14.26
C ARG A 302 17.77 3.58 14.66
N ALA A 303 18.17 2.65 13.79
CA ALA A 303 18.17 1.23 14.10
C ALA A 303 19.11 0.94 15.29
N SER A 304 20.31 1.52 15.29
CA SER A 304 21.25 1.46 16.42
C SER A 304 20.66 2.07 17.69
N ARG A 305 20.03 3.24 17.62
CA ARG A 305 19.34 3.83 18.78
C ARG A 305 18.23 2.93 19.33
N LEU A 306 17.43 2.32 18.46
CA LEU A 306 16.39 1.37 18.86
C LEU A 306 16.98 0.08 19.46
N GLN A 307 18.11 -0.39 18.93
CA GLN A 307 18.84 -1.53 19.47
C GLN A 307 19.38 -1.24 20.87
N HIS A 308 20.04 -0.09 21.09
CA HIS A 308 20.49 0.31 22.42
C HIS A 308 19.33 0.47 23.41
N VAL A 309 18.18 0.99 22.95
CA VAL A 309 16.97 1.02 23.78
C VAL A 309 16.54 -0.39 24.18
N ARG A 310 16.52 -1.34 23.24
CA ARG A 310 16.17 -2.75 23.53
C ARG A 310 17.17 -3.40 24.49
N GLU A 311 18.47 -3.23 24.25
CA GLU A 311 19.53 -3.74 25.13
C GLU A 311 19.39 -3.19 26.56
N HIS A 312 19.09 -1.90 26.71
CA HIS A 312 18.80 -1.32 28.02
C HIS A 312 17.55 -1.93 28.67
N LEU A 313 16.47 -2.13 27.92
CA LEU A 313 15.26 -2.76 28.45
C LEU A 313 15.51 -4.22 28.86
N ASP A 314 16.28 -4.96 28.07
CA ASP A 314 16.66 -6.35 28.37
C ASP A 314 17.59 -6.43 29.58
N SER A 315 18.52 -5.49 29.74
CA SER A 315 19.37 -5.37 30.92
C SER A 315 18.55 -5.10 32.19
N ILE A 316 17.55 -4.22 32.11
CA ILE A 316 16.65 -3.92 33.22
C ILE A 316 15.77 -5.12 33.56
N LYS A 317 15.20 -5.78 32.54
CA LYS A 317 14.44 -7.02 32.70
C LYS A 317 15.28 -8.09 33.40
N THR A 318 16.51 -8.27 32.96
CA THR A 318 17.46 -9.25 33.55
C THR A 318 17.79 -8.89 35.00
N SER A 319 17.99 -7.60 35.28
CA SER A 319 18.24 -7.10 36.64
C SER A 319 17.04 -7.32 37.57
N LEU A 320 15.81 -7.11 37.08
CA LEU A 320 14.59 -7.40 37.84
C LEU A 320 14.46 -8.90 38.14
N PHE A 321 14.69 -9.77 37.14
CA PHE A 321 14.68 -11.21 37.37
C PHE A 321 15.76 -11.66 38.36
N PHE A 322 16.94 -11.06 38.30
CA PHE A 322 18.01 -11.33 39.26
C PHE A 322 17.60 -10.91 40.68
N ILE A 323 17.01 -9.72 40.87
CA ILE A 323 16.52 -9.25 42.18
C ILE A 323 15.45 -10.20 42.72
N VAL A 324 14.46 -10.54 41.90
CA VAL A 324 13.36 -11.44 42.30
C VAL A 324 13.90 -12.84 42.62
N GLY A 325 14.77 -13.39 41.78
CA GLY A 325 15.40 -14.69 42.01
C GLY A 325 16.25 -14.70 43.29
N THR A 326 16.95 -13.61 43.58
CA THR A 326 17.72 -13.44 44.83
C THR A 326 16.78 -13.42 46.03
N VAL A 327 15.69 -12.64 45.99
CA VAL A 327 14.69 -12.59 47.08
C VAL A 327 14.07 -13.97 47.32
N ILE A 328 13.67 -14.67 46.26
CA ILE A 328 13.11 -16.04 46.37
C ILE A 328 14.15 -17.01 46.93
N GLY A 329 15.40 -16.94 46.46
CA GLY A 329 16.49 -17.78 46.93
C GLY A 329 16.78 -17.57 48.42
N CYS A 330 16.85 -16.30 48.87
CA CYS A 330 16.99 -15.96 50.28
C CYS A 330 15.79 -16.45 51.10
N ALA A 331 14.55 -16.28 50.61
CA ALA A 331 13.34 -16.76 51.26
C ALA A 331 13.36 -18.28 51.46
N GLY A 332 13.74 -19.03 50.40
CA GLY A 332 13.88 -20.47 50.44
C GLY A 332 14.95 -20.94 51.43
N LEU A 333 16.11 -20.27 51.46
CA LEU A 333 17.17 -20.56 52.43
C LEU A 333 16.70 -20.32 53.87
N ILE A 334 16.02 -19.21 54.15
CA ILE A 334 15.46 -18.91 55.48
C ILE A 334 14.45 -20.00 55.90
N GLN A 335 13.58 -20.41 54.98
CA GLN A 335 12.55 -21.42 55.25
C GLN A 335 13.16 -22.80 55.54
N VAL A 336 14.15 -23.23 54.75
CA VAL A 336 14.82 -24.53 54.92
C VAL A 336 15.66 -24.54 56.21
N ALA A 337 16.32 -23.43 56.52
CA ALA A 337 17.24 -23.35 57.63
C ALA A 337 16.54 -23.54 59.00
N LYS A 338 15.22 -23.32 59.15
CA LYS A 338 14.52 -23.36 60.45
C LYS A 338 15.30 -22.62 61.57
N TYR A 339 16.05 -21.58 61.21
CA TYR A 339 17.16 -21.09 62.04
C TYR A 339 16.73 -19.89 62.89
N GLU A 340 16.93 -20.02 64.21
CA GLU A 340 17.01 -18.89 65.13
C GLU A 340 18.31 -18.13 64.82
N PHE A 341 18.21 -17.03 64.07
CA PHE A 341 19.35 -16.13 63.82
C PHE A 341 19.74 -15.42 65.13
N VAL A 342 20.49 -16.10 65.99
CA VAL A 342 21.11 -15.47 67.15
C VAL A 342 22.36 -14.71 66.67
N GLY A 343 22.22 -13.40 66.47
CA GLY A 343 23.35 -12.47 66.34
C GLY A 343 23.65 -11.89 64.96
N VAL A 344 22.88 -12.18 63.91
CA VAL A 344 23.01 -11.51 62.61
C VAL A 344 21.87 -10.52 62.41
N ASN A 345 22.19 -9.22 62.36
CA ASN A 345 21.23 -8.17 62.05
C ASN A 345 20.87 -8.20 60.55
N ILE A 346 19.88 -9.03 60.20
CA ILE A 346 19.25 -8.99 58.88
C ILE A 346 18.48 -7.67 58.77
N SER A 347 18.58 -6.99 57.63
CA SER A 347 17.80 -5.78 57.36
C SER A 347 16.30 -6.07 57.49
N TRP A 348 15.60 -5.27 58.29
CA TRP A 348 14.15 -5.37 58.50
C TRP A 348 13.37 -5.33 57.18
N PHE A 349 13.88 -4.63 56.17
CA PHE A 349 13.28 -4.52 54.84
C PHE A 349 13.27 -5.85 54.09
N LEU A 350 14.36 -6.63 54.16
CA LEU A 350 14.43 -7.96 53.55
C LEU A 350 13.47 -8.94 54.21
N ILE A 351 13.35 -8.87 55.55
CA ILE A 351 12.38 -9.68 56.31
C ILE A 351 10.95 -9.30 55.90
N ALA A 352 10.65 -8.00 55.78
CA ALA A 352 9.33 -7.52 55.39
C ALA A 352 8.94 -7.94 53.97
N ILE A 353 9.85 -7.80 52.99
CA ILE A 353 9.62 -8.25 51.61
C ILE A 353 9.45 -9.76 51.55
N THR A 354 10.29 -10.52 52.26
CA THR A 354 10.23 -11.98 52.27
C THR A 354 8.92 -12.47 52.87
N LYS A 355 8.51 -11.89 54.01
CA LYS A 355 7.18 -12.18 54.60
C LYS A 355 6.06 -11.82 53.64
N PHE A 356 6.09 -10.65 53.02
CA PHE A 356 5.05 -10.23 52.07
C PHE A 356 4.97 -11.15 50.85
N LEU A 357 6.11 -11.59 50.31
CA LEU A 357 6.17 -12.56 49.21
C LEU A 357 5.56 -13.91 49.61
N LEU A 358 5.87 -14.41 50.81
CA LEU A 358 5.38 -15.70 51.30
C LEU A 358 3.89 -15.64 51.67
N GLU A 359 3.43 -14.54 52.26
CA GLU A 359 2.02 -14.35 52.67
C GLU A 359 1.12 -13.98 51.47
N TYR A 360 1.64 -13.22 50.49
CA TYR A 360 0.86 -12.65 49.38
C TYR A 360 1.56 -12.77 48.01
N PRO A 361 1.86 -13.98 47.51
CA PRO A 361 2.65 -14.19 46.29
C PRO A 361 2.00 -13.56 45.04
N VAL A 362 0.67 -13.60 44.93
CA VAL A 362 -0.08 -13.02 43.80
C VAL A 362 0.03 -11.49 43.79
N HIS A 363 -0.06 -10.84 44.94
CA HIS A 363 0.06 -9.38 45.06
C HIS A 363 1.47 -8.91 44.73
N PHE A 364 2.48 -9.65 45.19
CA PHE A 364 3.86 -9.37 44.87
C PHE A 364 4.12 -9.48 43.36
N ALA A 365 3.63 -10.53 42.70
CA ALA A 365 3.72 -10.67 41.25
C ALA A 365 2.98 -9.54 40.50
N GLY A 366 1.78 -9.16 40.97
CA GLY A 366 1.01 -8.04 40.43
C GLY A 366 1.73 -6.70 40.58
N GLY A 367 2.36 -6.44 41.72
CA GLY A 367 3.17 -5.25 41.96
C GLY A 367 4.40 -5.18 41.06
N LEU A 368 5.08 -6.31 40.83
CA LEU A 368 6.19 -6.39 39.87
C LEU A 368 5.74 -6.13 38.43
N LEU A 369 4.61 -6.71 38.01
CA LEU A 369 4.02 -6.44 36.70
C LEU A 369 3.64 -4.98 36.55
N PHE A 370 3.00 -4.39 37.58
CA PHE A 370 2.64 -2.98 37.59
C PHE A 370 3.87 -2.07 37.49
N LEU A 371 4.92 -2.33 38.28
CA LEU A 371 6.18 -1.58 38.19
C LEU A 371 6.84 -1.73 36.82
N TYR A 372 6.80 -2.93 36.23
CA TYR A 372 7.26 -3.16 34.86
C TYR A 372 6.47 -2.33 33.85
N PHE A 373 5.14 -2.35 33.90
CA PHE A 373 4.29 -1.55 33.02
C PHE A 373 4.45 -0.04 33.25
N LEU A 374 4.56 0.41 34.50
CA LEU A 374 4.77 1.81 34.83
C LEU A 374 6.12 2.30 34.29
N TYR A 375 7.20 1.53 34.52
CA TYR A 375 8.52 1.81 33.98
C TYR A 375 8.50 1.86 32.45
N ALA A 376 7.84 0.88 31.82
CA ALA A 376 7.72 0.79 30.38
C ALA A 376 6.93 1.94 29.75
N ASN A 377 5.90 2.45 30.44
CA ASN A 377 5.14 3.63 30.03
C ASN A 377 5.92 4.93 30.25
N LEU A 378 6.53 5.10 31.43
CA LEU A 378 7.30 6.31 31.79
C LEU A 378 8.51 6.54 30.89
N THR A 379 9.09 5.48 30.36
CA THR A 379 10.24 5.61 29.48
C THR A 379 9.88 5.99 28.04
N GLU A 380 8.60 6.08 27.67
CA GLU A 380 8.11 6.21 26.27
C GLU A 380 8.72 5.17 25.29
N ARG A 381 9.43 4.17 25.82
CA ARG A 381 10.34 3.29 25.06
C ARG A 381 9.68 2.00 24.61
N ILE A 382 8.54 1.63 25.20
CA ILE A 382 7.57 0.81 24.48
C ILE A 382 6.84 1.76 23.53
N SER A 383 7.47 2.03 22.38
CA SER A 383 6.69 2.18 21.16
C SER A 383 5.85 0.92 21.11
N ILE A 384 4.59 1.02 21.53
CA ILE A 384 3.58 -0.03 21.35
C ILE A 384 3.60 -0.23 19.84
N GLY A 385 4.37 -1.23 19.40
CA GLY A 385 4.87 -1.42 18.04
C GLY A 385 3.77 -1.75 17.05
N ASN A 386 2.52 -1.64 17.50
CA ASN A 386 1.37 -1.54 16.65
C ASN A 386 0.53 -0.36 17.14
N LYS A 387 0.99 0.87 16.86
CA LYS A 387 0.10 2.02 16.79
C LYS A 387 -1.11 1.70 15.91
N ASP A 388 -1.05 0.73 14.99
CA ASP A 388 -2.23 0.30 14.25
C ASP A 388 -3.29 -0.39 15.12
N TYR A 389 -2.97 -1.08 16.22
CA TYR A 389 -4.01 -1.63 17.10
C TYR A 389 -4.72 -0.51 17.87
N ILE A 390 -3.94 0.44 18.41
CA ILE A 390 -4.48 1.62 19.12
C ILE A 390 -5.15 2.58 18.13
N ASN A 391 -4.64 2.75 16.92
CA ASN A 391 -5.22 3.59 15.87
C ASN A 391 -6.44 2.94 15.23
N ASN A 392 -6.47 1.62 15.07
CA ASN A 392 -7.66 0.91 14.59
C ASN A 392 -8.71 0.89 15.68
N LEU A 393 -8.34 0.68 16.94
CA LEU A 393 -9.25 0.83 18.08
C LEU A 393 -9.72 2.29 18.20
N SER A 394 -8.86 3.29 18.07
CA SER A 394 -9.23 4.70 18.14
C SER A 394 -10.04 5.15 16.93
N ARG A 395 -9.82 4.60 15.73
CA ARG A 395 -10.65 4.80 14.53
C ARG A 395 -12.02 4.14 14.68
N LEU A 396 -12.07 2.95 15.28
CA LEU A 396 -13.32 2.24 15.57
C LEU A 396 -14.13 2.95 16.67
N LEU A 397 -13.43 3.60 17.61
CA LEU A 397 -14.01 4.43 18.67
C LEU A 397 -14.14 5.92 18.31
N ALA A 398 -13.63 6.37 17.16
CA ALA A 398 -13.70 7.77 16.71
C ALA A 398 -15.14 8.31 16.55
N PRO A 399 -16.13 7.49 16.13
CA PRO A 399 -17.52 7.92 16.11
C PRO A 399 -18.11 8.22 17.49
N LEU A 400 -17.50 7.71 18.57
CA LEU A 400 -18.01 7.86 19.94
C LEU A 400 -17.52 9.15 20.64
N GLY A 401 -16.58 9.89 20.04
CA GLY A 401 -16.07 11.16 20.55
C GLY A 401 -15.08 11.05 21.73
N ASN A 402 -14.22 12.07 21.89
CA ASN A 402 -13.07 12.05 22.81
C ASN A 402 -13.42 11.78 24.29
N LYS A 403 -14.64 12.11 24.74
CA LYS A 403 -15.08 11.87 26.12
C LYS A 403 -15.24 10.37 26.44
N TRP A 404 -15.64 9.57 25.46
CA TRP A 404 -15.87 8.13 25.64
C TRP A 404 -14.58 7.31 25.55
N GLN A 405 -13.58 7.77 24.78
CA GLN A 405 -12.27 7.11 24.72
C GLN A 405 -11.56 7.14 26.08
N ALA A 406 -11.60 8.29 26.77
CA ALA A 406 -11.10 8.40 28.14
C ALA A 406 -11.89 7.50 29.11
N GLY A 407 -13.22 7.42 28.94
CA GLY A 407 -14.09 6.55 29.75
C GLY A 407 -13.79 5.06 29.58
N ILE A 408 -13.52 4.58 28.36
CA ILE A 408 -13.18 3.17 28.10
C ILE A 408 -11.80 2.82 28.64
N ALA A 409 -10.82 3.72 28.52
CA ALA A 409 -9.49 3.52 29.11
C ALA A 409 -9.57 3.49 30.66
N PHE A 410 -10.33 4.40 31.26
CA PHE A 410 -10.60 4.39 32.71
C PHE A 410 -11.35 3.13 33.14
N ALA A 411 -12.31 2.66 32.35
CA ALA A 411 -13.05 1.43 32.63
C ALA A 411 -12.17 0.18 32.54
N LEU A 412 -11.22 0.13 31.59
CA LEU A 412 -10.25 -0.97 31.49
C LEU A 412 -9.26 -0.99 32.65
N VAL A 413 -8.72 0.17 33.02
CA VAL A 413 -7.83 0.29 34.20
C VAL A 413 -8.59 -0.03 35.48
N GLY A 414 -9.82 0.49 35.60
CA GLY A 414 -10.73 0.20 36.71
C GLY A 414 -11.11 -1.28 36.78
N ALA A 415 -11.35 -1.93 35.63
CA ALA A 415 -11.64 -3.36 35.57
C ALA A 415 -10.42 -4.20 35.97
N ILE A 416 -9.21 -3.81 35.59
CA ILE A 416 -7.97 -4.48 36.02
C ILE A 416 -7.76 -4.30 37.53
N GLN A 417 -7.94 -3.10 38.06
CA GLN A 417 -7.87 -2.84 39.50
C GLN A 417 -8.95 -3.60 40.27
N PHE A 418 -10.17 -3.64 39.76
CA PHE A 418 -11.30 -4.37 40.35
C PHE A 418 -11.09 -5.88 40.31
N PHE A 419 -10.53 -6.42 39.22
CA PHE A 419 -10.20 -7.84 39.12
C PHE A 419 -9.07 -8.22 40.08
N MET A 420 -8.05 -7.35 40.22
CA MET A 420 -7.00 -7.50 41.23
C MET A 420 -7.57 -7.43 42.66
N TYR A 421 -8.55 -6.55 42.91
CA TYR A 421 -9.24 -6.45 44.20
C TYR A 421 -10.11 -7.67 44.50
N LEU A 422 -10.85 -8.21 43.51
CA LEU A 422 -11.62 -9.44 43.66
C LEU A 422 -10.72 -10.65 43.93
N LEU A 423 -9.54 -10.73 43.31
CA LEU A 423 -8.54 -11.75 43.64
C LEU A 423 -7.93 -11.56 45.04
N ALA A 424 -7.91 -10.33 45.56
CA ALA A 424 -7.38 -10.00 46.89
C ALA A 424 -8.35 -10.28 48.04
N PHE A 425 -9.65 -10.04 47.81
CA PHE A 425 -10.69 -10.13 48.85
C PHE A 425 -11.69 -11.27 48.62
N GLY A 426 -11.57 -12.00 47.51
CA GLY A 426 -12.27 -13.26 47.28
C GLY A 426 -11.66 -14.39 48.10
N LYS A 427 -11.97 -14.39 49.40
CA LYS A 427 -12.07 -15.61 50.21
C LYS A 427 -13.54 -15.95 50.37
#